data_AF-A0AAV0AT21-F1
#
_entry.id   AF-A0AAV0AT21-F1
#
_cell.length_a   1.000
_cell.length_b   1.000
_cell.length_c   1.000
_cell.angle_alpha   90.00
_cell.angle_beta   90.00
_cell.angle_gamma   90.00
#
_symmetry.space_group_name_H-M   'P 1'
#
loop_
_entity.id
_entity.type
_entity.pdbx_description
1 polymer ?
#
loop_
_entity_poly.entity_id
_entity_poly.type
_entity_poly.pdbx_seq_one_letter_code
_entity_poly.pdbx_strand_id
1 'polypeptide(L)'
;MEMETINEMIAWLLFEKYSHAFDAFKLSISKPDTVFGDLKFPENMMKHLTSNIAKRLTLQTVKVRAEIEARCFSYSGIDATWNALKLRESMSTESVPIKNQVDKQGAIKLLKMVIERIGESLKKDRGKLVVKMKPKAFSKTNNLNLSELMGRVARENKEISQDKGNDDDDQGRLARYNLDLQI
;
A
#
# COMPACT_ATOMS: atom_id res chain seq x y z
N MET A 1 -17.52 31.11 6.03
CA MET A 1 -18.61 30.98 5.06
C MET A 1 -19.47 29.82 5.50
N GLU A 2 -20.79 30.00 5.51
CA GLU A 2 -21.73 28.96 5.92
C GLU A 2 -21.84 27.87 4.85
N MET A 3 -22.17 26.66 5.28
CA MET A 3 -22.17 25.46 4.44
C MET A 3 -23.26 25.50 3.37
N GLU A 4 -24.41 26.11 3.68
CA GLU A 4 -25.49 26.33 2.72
C GLU A 4 -25.02 27.17 1.53
N THR A 5 -24.42 28.34 1.77
CA THR A 5 -23.90 29.22 0.71
C THR A 5 -22.93 28.50 -0.24
N ILE A 6 -22.09 27.60 0.29
CA ILE A 6 -21.14 26.82 -0.52
C ILE A 6 -21.87 25.81 -1.40
N ASN A 7 -22.93 25.18 -0.89
CA ASN A 7 -23.74 24.22 -1.65
C ASN A 7 -24.51 24.91 -2.78
N GLU A 8 -25.09 26.08 -2.53
CA GLU A 8 -25.81 26.84 -3.56
C GLU A 8 -24.86 27.25 -4.70
N MET A 9 -23.65 27.68 -4.34
CA MET A 9 -22.66 28.15 -5.31
C MET A 9 -22.00 27.02 -6.11
N ILE A 10 -21.95 25.79 -5.61
CA ILE A 10 -21.18 24.70 -6.24
C ILE A 10 -22.05 23.47 -6.49
N ALA A 11 -22.64 22.89 -5.44
CA ALA A 11 -23.32 21.62 -5.53
C ALA A 11 -24.53 21.69 -6.46
N TRP A 12 -25.37 22.73 -6.33
CA TRP A 12 -26.59 22.89 -7.15
C TRP A 12 -26.28 23.13 -8.62
N LEU A 13 -25.31 24.00 -8.94
CA LEU A 13 -24.88 24.21 -10.33
C LEU A 13 -24.31 22.94 -10.97
N LEU A 14 -23.61 22.11 -10.20
CA LEU A 14 -23.12 20.82 -10.68
C LEU A 14 -24.26 19.80 -10.87
N PHE A 15 -25.31 19.83 -10.05
CA PHE A 15 -26.50 18.99 -10.24
C PHE A 15 -27.36 19.41 -11.44
N GLU A 16 -27.35 20.70 -11.78
CA GLU A 16 -28.07 21.19 -12.96
C GLU A 16 -27.33 20.80 -14.25
N LYS A 17 -26.00 20.85 -14.24
CA LYS A 17 -25.16 20.55 -15.40
C LYS A 17 -24.88 19.05 -15.59
N TYR A 18 -24.89 18.27 -14.52
CA TYR A 18 -24.66 16.83 -14.52
C TYR A 18 -25.74 16.12 -13.71
N SER A 19 -26.23 14.98 -14.22
CA SER A 19 -27.28 14.19 -13.53
C SER A 19 -26.97 13.89 -12.06
N HIS A 20 -25.70 13.82 -11.69
CA HIS A 20 -25.28 13.70 -10.30
C HIS A 20 -23.96 14.47 -10.07
N ALA A 21 -23.89 15.28 -9.02
CA ALA A 21 -22.68 16.05 -8.66
C ALA A 21 -21.44 15.14 -8.46
N PHE A 22 -21.66 13.90 -8.03
CA PHE A 22 -20.60 12.89 -7.88
C PHE A 22 -19.87 12.59 -9.19
N ASP A 23 -20.57 12.53 -10.33
CA ASP A 23 -19.95 12.25 -11.62
C ASP A 23 -19.19 13.47 -12.15
N ALA A 24 -19.67 14.68 -11.86
CA ALA A 24 -18.93 15.91 -12.10
C ALA A 24 -17.61 15.92 -11.30
N PHE A 25 -17.63 15.51 -10.04
CA PHE A 25 -16.41 15.41 -9.23
C PHE A 25 -15.43 14.35 -9.75
N LYS A 26 -15.89 13.21 -10.27
CA LYS A 26 -15.00 12.26 -10.95
C LYS A 26 -14.35 12.89 -12.18
N LEU A 27 -15.14 13.56 -13.02
CA LEU A 27 -14.65 14.22 -14.22
C LEU A 27 -13.63 15.31 -13.90
N SER A 28 -13.82 16.04 -12.79
CA SER A 28 -12.92 17.10 -12.35
C SER A 28 -11.50 16.63 -12.01
N ILE A 29 -11.31 15.33 -11.72
CA ILE A 29 -9.96 14.77 -11.50
C ILE A 29 -9.17 14.74 -12.80
N SER A 30 -9.83 14.44 -13.92
CA SER A 30 -9.19 14.37 -15.24
C SER A 30 -9.22 15.71 -15.99
N LYS A 31 -10.28 16.48 -15.83
CA LYS A 31 -10.53 17.76 -16.52
C LYS A 31 -11.14 18.78 -15.55
N PRO A 32 -10.34 19.37 -14.65
CA PRO A 32 -10.83 20.31 -13.65
C PRO A 32 -11.45 21.56 -14.29
N ASP A 33 -10.86 22.06 -15.38
CA ASP A 33 -11.30 23.30 -16.03
C ASP A 33 -12.71 23.18 -16.65
N THR A 34 -13.11 22.00 -17.12
CA THR A 34 -14.45 21.77 -17.70
C THR A 34 -15.56 21.78 -16.65
N VAL A 35 -15.23 21.42 -15.40
CA VAL A 35 -16.18 21.31 -14.30
C VAL A 35 -16.21 22.59 -13.47
N PHE A 36 -15.05 23.18 -13.19
CA PHE A 36 -14.91 24.36 -12.35
C PHE A 36 -14.73 25.69 -13.10
N GLY A 37 -14.53 25.68 -14.43
CA GLY A 37 -14.25 26.89 -15.20
C GLY A 37 -15.37 27.94 -15.16
N ASP A 38 -16.62 27.51 -15.06
CA ASP A 38 -17.78 28.41 -15.00
C ASP A 38 -18.07 28.91 -13.56
N LEU A 39 -17.36 28.38 -12.56
CA LEU A 39 -17.62 28.67 -11.15
C LEU A 39 -16.77 29.84 -10.66
N LYS A 40 -17.42 30.97 -10.36
CA LYS A 40 -16.78 32.14 -9.72
C LYS A 40 -16.73 31.95 -8.21
N PHE A 41 -15.63 31.40 -7.70
CA PHE A 41 -15.44 31.13 -6.27
C PHE A 41 -14.01 31.46 -5.82
N PRO A 42 -13.78 31.81 -4.53
CA PRO A 42 -12.44 32.16 -4.03
C PRO A 42 -11.42 31.04 -4.26
N GLU A 43 -10.28 31.40 -4.85
CA GLU A 43 -9.22 30.45 -5.26
C GLU A 43 -8.73 29.57 -4.10
N ASN A 44 -8.62 30.14 -2.90
CA ASN A 44 -8.20 29.39 -1.71
C ASN A 44 -9.14 28.22 -1.41
N MET A 45 -10.46 28.44 -1.41
CA MET A 45 -11.40 27.37 -1.13
C MET A 45 -11.52 26.38 -2.29
N MET A 46 -11.37 26.83 -3.54
CA MET A 46 -11.30 25.94 -4.70
C MET A 46 -10.12 24.97 -4.58
N LYS A 47 -8.94 25.46 -4.16
CA LYS A 47 -7.77 24.60 -3.87
C LYS A 47 -8.08 23.57 -2.78
N HIS A 48 -8.75 23.97 -1.69
CA HIS A 48 -9.15 23.05 -0.62
C HIS A 48 -10.17 22.00 -1.08
N LEU A 49 -11.15 22.40 -1.90
CA LEU A 49 -12.16 21.51 -2.47
C LEU A 49 -11.52 20.49 -3.41
N THR A 50 -10.73 20.95 -4.38
CA THR A 50 -10.02 20.09 -5.34
C THR A 50 -9.06 19.14 -4.61
N SER A 51 -8.38 19.60 -3.55
CA SER A 51 -7.55 18.73 -2.72
C SER A 51 -8.36 17.64 -2.01
N ASN A 52 -9.54 17.97 -1.47
CA ASN A 52 -10.42 17.00 -0.83
C ASN A 52 -11.02 16.00 -1.81
N ILE A 53 -11.46 16.47 -2.99
CA ILE A 53 -11.96 15.65 -4.09
C ILE A 53 -10.87 14.68 -4.52
N ALA A 54 -9.67 15.17 -4.83
CA ALA A 54 -8.54 14.32 -5.21
C ALA A 54 -8.20 13.29 -4.12
N LYS A 55 -8.21 13.67 -2.83
CA LYS A 55 -7.94 12.72 -1.74
C LYS A 55 -9.01 11.63 -1.57
N ARG A 56 -10.27 11.94 -1.85
CA ARG A 56 -11.41 11.03 -1.62
C ARG A 56 -11.80 10.20 -2.84
N LEU A 57 -11.65 10.76 -4.04
CA LEU A 57 -12.09 10.15 -5.29
C LEU A 57 -10.95 9.54 -6.11
N THR A 58 -9.71 10.02 -5.96
CA THR A 58 -8.57 9.33 -6.58
C THR A 58 -8.37 8.02 -5.84
N LEU A 59 -8.25 6.92 -6.58
CA LEU A 59 -7.93 5.60 -6.03
C LEU A 59 -6.76 5.74 -5.05
N GLN A 60 -7.03 5.49 -3.77
CA GLN A 60 -5.98 5.57 -2.77
C GLN A 60 -4.93 4.52 -3.11
N THR A 61 -3.69 4.95 -3.31
CA THR A 61 -2.60 4.06 -3.64
C THR A 61 -2.49 2.96 -2.60
N VAL A 62 -2.50 1.72 -3.06
CA VAL A 62 -2.47 0.54 -2.19
C VAL A 62 -1.08 -0.03 -2.26
N LYS A 63 -0.37 0.03 -1.13
CA LYS A 63 0.94 -0.61 -1.01
C LYS A 63 0.74 -2.09 -0.77
N VAL A 64 1.44 -2.97 -1.48
CA VAL A 64 1.38 -4.42 -1.23
C VAL A 64 2.70 -4.88 -0.65
N ARG A 65 2.65 -5.51 0.53
CA ARG A 65 3.82 -5.97 1.27
C ARG A 65 3.78 -7.47 1.44
N ALA A 66 4.95 -8.11 1.35
CA ALA A 66 5.16 -9.49 1.79
C ALA A 66 6.44 -9.55 2.62
N GLU A 67 6.58 -10.56 3.47
CA GLU A 67 7.81 -10.79 4.21
C GLU A 67 8.29 -12.21 3.92
N ILE A 68 9.53 -12.31 3.45
CA ILE A 68 10.14 -13.56 3.03
C ILE A 68 11.53 -13.69 3.66
N GLU A 69 11.85 -14.90 4.10
CA GLU A 69 13.14 -15.27 4.67
C GLU A 69 13.79 -16.28 3.71
N ALA A 70 14.86 -15.87 3.04
CA ALA A 70 15.66 -16.74 2.19
C ALA A 70 16.84 -17.30 3.00
N ARG A 71 17.02 -18.61 2.96
CA ARG A 71 18.12 -19.30 3.64
C ARG A 71 18.85 -20.18 2.64
N CYS A 72 20.16 -20.01 2.50
CA CYS A 72 20.99 -20.85 1.65
C CYS A 72 22.28 -21.19 2.39
N PHE A 73 22.54 -22.48 2.60
CA PHE A 73 23.68 -22.98 3.39
C PHE A 73 24.78 -23.61 2.51
N SER A 74 24.64 -23.52 1.18
CA SER A 74 25.67 -23.97 0.25
C SER A 74 26.84 -22.99 0.22
N TYR A 75 27.98 -23.44 -0.29
CA TYR A 75 29.17 -22.61 -0.48
C TYR A 75 28.90 -21.39 -1.37
N SER A 76 28.02 -21.55 -2.37
CA SER A 76 27.51 -20.49 -3.24
C SER A 76 26.24 -19.80 -2.70
N GLY A 77 25.91 -19.96 -1.42
CA GLY A 77 24.63 -19.53 -0.86
C GLY A 77 24.40 -18.01 -0.89
N ILE A 78 25.48 -17.23 -0.81
CA ILE A 78 25.44 -15.77 -0.93
C ILE A 78 25.07 -15.38 -2.37
N ASP A 79 25.71 -15.99 -3.37
CA ASP A 79 25.42 -15.74 -4.79
C ASP A 79 24.01 -16.19 -5.18
N ALA A 80 23.55 -17.32 -4.64
CA ALA A 80 22.19 -17.80 -4.81
C ALA A 80 21.16 -16.79 -4.30
N THR A 81 21.41 -16.22 -3.12
CA THR A 81 20.53 -15.21 -2.51
C THR A 81 20.57 -13.90 -3.30
N TRP A 82 21.75 -13.49 -3.74
CA TRP A 82 21.93 -12.30 -4.57
C TRP A 82 21.23 -12.40 -5.92
N ASN A 83 21.39 -13.54 -6.61
CA ASN A 83 20.73 -13.79 -7.90
C ASN A 83 19.21 -13.83 -7.76
N ALA A 84 18.69 -14.41 -6.67
CA ALA A 84 17.27 -14.38 -6.38
C ALA A 84 16.73 -12.94 -6.17
N LEU A 85 17.52 -12.05 -5.54
CA LEU A 85 17.16 -10.64 -5.39
C LEU A 85 17.24 -9.86 -6.73
N LYS A 86 18.22 -10.16 -7.58
CA LYS A 86 18.27 -9.60 -8.95
C LYS A 86 17.08 -10.03 -9.79
N LEU A 87 16.67 -11.30 -9.68
CA LEU A 87 15.49 -11.82 -10.37
C LEU A 87 14.22 -11.04 -9.97
N ARG A 88 14.08 -10.72 -8.67
CA ARG A 88 12.99 -9.84 -8.19
C ARG A 88 13.00 -8.49 -8.90
N GLU A 89 14.15 -7.84 -8.97
CA GLU A 89 14.27 -6.50 -9.56
C GLU A 89 13.91 -6.50 -11.05
N SER A 90 14.36 -7.50 -11.80
CA SER A 90 14.01 -7.67 -13.22
C SER A 90 12.51 -7.83 -13.46
N MET A 91 11.78 -8.44 -12.52
CA MET A 91 10.31 -8.60 -12.63
C MET A 91 9.54 -7.36 -12.21
N SER A 92 10.20 -6.40 -11.56
CA SER A 92 9.61 -5.15 -11.12
C SER A 92 9.63 -4.06 -12.21
N THR A 93 10.50 -4.15 -13.21
CA THR A 93 10.75 -3.07 -14.18
C THR A 93 9.96 -3.18 -15.49
N GLU A 94 9.52 -4.38 -15.89
CA GLU A 94 9.01 -4.60 -17.26
C GLU A 94 7.47 -4.63 -17.39
N SER A 95 6.71 -4.73 -16.28
CA SER A 95 5.24 -4.90 -16.36
C SER A 95 4.39 -3.95 -15.53
N VAL A 96 4.95 -3.10 -14.68
CA VAL A 96 4.14 -2.18 -13.85
C VAL A 96 4.85 -0.85 -13.66
N PRO A 97 4.50 0.21 -14.43
CA PRO A 97 4.72 1.56 -13.95
C PRO A 97 3.87 1.73 -12.68
N ILE A 98 4.56 1.75 -11.54
CA ILE A 98 4.11 1.99 -10.16
C ILE A 98 3.53 3.42 -9.96
N LYS A 99 2.86 3.95 -10.97
CA LYS A 99 2.18 5.24 -10.88
C LYS A 99 0.71 5.16 -11.23
N ASN A 100 0.26 4.22 -12.06
CA ASN A 100 -1.13 4.18 -12.49
C ASN A 100 -1.59 2.75 -12.79
N GLN A 101 -2.62 2.28 -12.07
CA GLN A 101 -3.51 1.17 -12.46
C GLN A 101 -3.04 -0.29 -12.23
N VAL A 102 -2.65 -0.66 -11.02
CA VAL A 102 -2.78 -2.08 -10.61
C VAL A 102 -3.82 -2.19 -9.51
N ASP A 103 -4.93 -2.84 -9.82
CA ASP A 103 -5.94 -3.21 -8.83
C ASP A 103 -5.32 -4.07 -7.73
N LYS A 104 -5.87 -4.00 -6.51
CA LYS A 104 -5.37 -4.70 -5.32
C LYS A 104 -5.09 -6.17 -5.60
N GLN A 105 -5.95 -6.81 -6.40
CA GLN A 105 -5.83 -8.22 -6.74
C GLN A 105 -4.67 -8.49 -7.70
N GLY A 106 -4.48 -7.62 -8.70
CA GLY A 106 -3.37 -7.72 -9.66
C GLY A 106 -2.02 -7.62 -8.97
N ALA A 107 -1.87 -6.68 -8.03
CA ALA A 107 -0.63 -6.47 -7.31
C ALA A 107 -0.29 -7.64 -6.37
N ILE A 108 -1.30 -8.21 -5.70
CA ILE A 108 -1.13 -9.42 -4.88
C ILE A 108 -0.72 -10.62 -5.75
N LYS A 109 -1.32 -10.78 -6.94
CA LYS A 109 -1.00 -11.87 -7.86
C LYS A 109 0.44 -11.76 -8.37
N LEU A 110 0.86 -10.57 -8.78
CA LEU A 110 2.24 -10.33 -9.21
C LEU A 110 3.24 -10.68 -8.11
N LEU A 111 2.99 -10.20 -6.88
CA LEU A 111 3.88 -10.48 -5.76
C LEU A 111 3.95 -11.98 -5.40
N LYS A 112 2.84 -12.71 -5.53
CA LYS A 112 2.84 -14.18 -5.39
C LYS A 112 3.72 -14.85 -6.44
N MET A 113 3.58 -14.47 -7.71
CA MET A 113 4.40 -15.03 -8.80
C MET A 113 5.90 -14.76 -8.60
N VAL A 114 6.26 -13.57 -8.13
CA VAL A 114 7.66 -13.22 -7.82
C VAL A 114 8.21 -14.09 -6.69
N ILE A 115 7.44 -14.30 -5.62
CA ILE A 115 7.84 -15.17 -4.49
C ILE A 115 8.04 -16.62 -4.96
N GLU A 116 7.17 -17.14 -5.83
CA GLU A 116 7.30 -18.48 -6.39
C GLU A 116 8.60 -18.64 -7.18
N ARG A 117 8.90 -17.71 -8.09
CA ARG A 117 10.13 -17.76 -8.90
C ARG A 117 11.41 -17.59 -8.09
N ILE A 118 11.39 -16.74 -7.06
CA ILE A 118 12.49 -16.64 -6.09
C ILE A 118 12.69 -17.98 -5.37
N GLY A 119 11.60 -18.63 -4.96
CA GLY A 119 11.64 -19.94 -4.32
C GLY A 119 12.20 -21.02 -5.24
N GLU A 120 11.83 -21.02 -6.52
CA GLU A 120 12.39 -21.94 -7.52
C GLU A 120 13.89 -21.71 -7.76
N SER A 121 14.31 -20.44 -7.86
CA SER A 121 15.73 -20.10 -8.01
C SER A 121 16.55 -20.59 -6.82
N LEU A 122 16.08 -20.31 -5.59
CA LEU A 122 16.78 -20.75 -4.37
C LEU A 122 16.82 -22.26 -4.23
N LYS A 123 15.78 -22.99 -4.64
CA LYS A 123 15.76 -24.46 -4.60
C LYS A 123 16.87 -25.10 -5.45
N LYS A 124 17.24 -24.50 -6.59
CA LYS A 124 18.34 -24.99 -7.46
C LYS A 124 19.67 -25.02 -6.70
N ASP A 125 19.89 -24.03 -5.85
CA ASP A 125 21.13 -23.87 -5.08
C ASP A 125 21.07 -24.50 -3.68
N ARG A 126 20.13 -25.42 -3.44
CA ARG A 126 19.82 -26.04 -2.14
C ARG A 126 19.40 -25.04 -1.05
N GLY A 127 18.87 -23.89 -1.45
CA GLY A 127 18.27 -22.90 -0.58
C GLY A 127 16.79 -23.18 -0.26
N LYS A 128 16.31 -22.58 0.82
CA LYS A 128 14.93 -22.64 1.30
C LYS A 128 14.37 -21.23 1.47
N LEU A 129 13.16 -21.01 0.94
CA LEU A 129 12.39 -19.79 1.15
C LEU A 129 11.29 -20.03 2.16
N VAL A 130 11.13 -19.13 3.14
CA VAL A 130 10.04 -19.14 4.11
C VAL A 130 9.27 -17.83 4.03
N VAL A 131 7.97 -17.91 3.77
CA VAL A 131 7.09 -16.72 3.74
C VAL A 131 6.59 -16.45 5.15
N LYS A 132 7.08 -15.38 5.79
CA LYS A 132 6.63 -14.93 7.11
C LYS A 132 5.28 -14.22 7.02
N MET A 133 5.11 -13.38 6.00
CA MET A 133 3.86 -12.68 5.73
C MET A 133 3.50 -12.83 4.26
N LYS A 134 2.34 -13.41 4.00
CA LYS A 134 1.79 -13.51 2.65
C LYS A 134 1.52 -12.11 2.08
N PRO A 135 1.58 -11.93 0.74
CA PRO A 135 1.25 -10.67 0.08
C PRO A 135 -0.08 -10.08 0.58
N LYS A 136 -0.02 -8.91 1.21
CA LYS A 136 -1.19 -8.21 1.76
C LYS A 136 -1.18 -6.75 1.32
N ALA A 137 -2.35 -6.27 0.94
CA ALA A 137 -2.61 -4.89 0.59
C ALA A 137 -2.76 -4.02 1.85
N PHE A 138 -2.08 -2.89 1.85
CA PHE A 138 -2.04 -1.90 2.92
C PHE A 138 -2.42 -0.54 2.35
N SER A 139 -3.56 0.01 2.80
CA SER A 139 -3.89 1.43 2.61
C SER A 139 -3.36 2.25 3.79
N LYS A 140 -3.17 3.57 3.61
CA LYS A 140 -2.76 4.50 4.69
C LYS A 140 -3.69 4.39 5.91
N THR A 141 -5.00 4.35 5.69
CA THR A 141 -6.00 4.21 6.76
C THR A 141 -5.89 2.86 7.48
N ASN A 142 -5.60 1.79 6.74
CA ASN A 142 -5.50 0.44 7.31
C ASN A 142 -4.25 0.26 8.18
N ASN A 143 -3.15 0.98 7.88
CA ASN A 143 -1.94 0.97 8.70
C ASN A 143 -2.16 1.68 10.04
N LEU A 144 -2.83 2.83 10.03
CA LEU A 144 -3.16 3.57 11.26
C LEU A 144 -4.02 2.71 12.19
N ASN A 145 -5.11 2.15 11.66
CA ASN A 145 -6.00 1.29 12.44
C ASN A 145 -5.29 0.03 12.99
N LEU A 146 -4.40 -0.58 12.19
CA LEU A 146 -3.64 -1.75 12.64
C LEU A 146 -2.61 -1.39 13.72
N SER A 147 -1.92 -0.25 13.58
CA SER A 147 -0.97 0.24 14.58
C SER A 147 -1.67 0.55 15.91
N GLU A 148 -2.85 1.16 15.86
CA GLU A 148 -3.66 1.44 17.05
C GLU A 148 -4.15 0.14 17.71
N LEU A 149 -4.59 -0.84 16.91
CA LEU A 149 -5.00 -2.14 17.41
C LEU A 149 -3.82 -2.90 18.04
N MET A 150 -2.65 -2.90 17.40
CA MET A 150 -1.43 -3.51 17.96
C MET A 150 -0.98 -2.80 19.24
N GLY A 151 -1.10 -1.46 19.30
CA GLY A 151 -0.82 -0.69 20.51
C GLY A 151 -1.81 -0.97 21.64
N ARG A 152 -3.06 -1.35 21.33
CA ARG A 152 -4.05 -1.80 22.32
C ARG A 152 -3.72 -3.20 22.84
N VAL A 153 -3.49 -4.15 21.94
CA VAL A 153 -3.11 -5.53 22.29
C VAL A 153 -1.79 -5.58 23.06
N ALA A 154 -0.82 -4.73 22.74
CA ALA A 154 0.44 -4.64 23.48
C ALA A 154 0.25 -4.11 24.91
N ARG A 155 -0.69 -3.19 25.13
CA ARG A 155 -1.03 -2.68 26.48
C ARG A 155 -1.75 -3.75 27.30
N GLU A 156 -2.72 -4.43 26.69
CA GLU A 156 -3.46 -5.53 27.33
C GLU A 156 -2.53 -6.71 27.67
N ASN A 157 -1.63 -7.11 26.77
CA ASN A 157 -0.64 -8.17 27.05
C ASN A 157 0.38 -7.77 28.13
N LYS A 158 0.71 -6.47 28.23
CA LYS A 158 1.63 -5.95 29.26
C LYS A 158 0.99 -5.96 30.65
N GLU A 159 -0.32 -5.75 30.73
CA GLU A 159 -1.09 -5.81 31.99
C GLU A 159 -1.32 -7.25 32.49
N ILE A 160 -1.18 -8.26 31.61
CA ILE A 160 -1.37 -9.68 31.94
C ILE A 160 -0.04 -10.37 32.32
N SER A 161 1.12 -9.81 31.98
CA SER A 161 2.43 -10.44 32.18
C SER A 161 3.10 -10.02 33.51
N GLN A 162 2.39 -10.22 34.62
CA GLN A 162 2.92 -10.04 35.97
C GLN A 162 2.86 -11.35 36.79
N ASP A 163 3.22 -12.50 36.21
CA ASP A 163 3.79 -13.61 36.99
C ASP A 163 4.56 -14.62 36.11
N LYS A 164 5.68 -15.10 36.67
CA LYS A 164 6.56 -16.24 36.28
C LYS A 164 7.71 -16.01 35.30
N GLY A 165 8.88 -15.69 35.88
CA GLY A 165 9.97 -16.66 36.08
C GLY A 165 10.71 -17.24 34.86
N ASN A 166 11.92 -16.70 34.65
CA ASN A 166 13.18 -17.27 34.13
C ASN A 166 13.28 -18.11 32.84
N ASP A 167 14.35 -17.75 32.11
CA ASP A 167 15.33 -18.57 31.39
C ASP A 167 15.27 -18.76 29.85
N ASP A 168 16.42 -18.32 29.30
CA ASP A 168 17.25 -18.88 28.24
C ASP A 168 17.27 -18.24 26.84
N ASP A 169 18.47 -17.74 26.57
CA ASP A 169 19.07 -17.24 25.35
C ASP A 169 19.06 -18.27 24.22
N ASP A 170 18.68 -17.84 23.02
CA ASP A 170 19.23 -18.44 21.79
C ASP A 170 19.25 -17.41 20.64
N GLN A 171 20.27 -16.55 20.63
CA GLN A 171 20.54 -15.60 19.54
C GLN A 171 21.24 -16.29 18.35
N GLY A 172 20.49 -17.11 17.61
CA GLY A 172 20.84 -17.46 16.24
C GLY A 172 20.65 -16.24 15.32
N ARG A 173 21.72 -15.78 14.66
CA ARG A 173 21.69 -14.68 13.66
C ARG A 173 20.67 -14.97 12.55
N LEU A 174 19.45 -14.43 12.69
CA LEU A 174 18.39 -14.44 11.69
C LEU A 174 18.48 -13.18 10.81
N ALA A 175 18.84 -13.34 9.53
CA ALA A 175 18.69 -12.26 8.56
C ALA A 175 17.20 -12.15 8.17
N ARG A 176 16.50 -11.18 8.75
CA ARG A 176 15.10 -10.85 8.42
C ARG A 176 15.09 -9.79 7.32
N TYR A 177 14.41 -10.05 6.21
CA TYR A 177 14.26 -9.09 5.12
C TYR A 177 12.79 -8.67 4.96
N ASN A 178 12.54 -7.37 5.06
CA ASN A 178 11.25 -6.77 4.74
C ASN A 178 11.14 -6.54 3.23
N LEU A 179 10.14 -7.15 2.58
CA LEU A 179 9.86 -6.92 1.16
C LEU A 179 8.80 -5.82 1.03
N ASP A 180 9.26 -4.57 1.05
CA ASP A 180 8.41 -3.43 0.69
C ASP A 180 8.37 -3.29 -0.84
N LEU A 181 7.21 -3.51 -1.45
CA LEU A 181 6.88 -2.94 -2.75
C LEU A 181 5.99 -1.73 -2.50
N GLN A 182 6.58 -0.56 -2.72
CA GLN A 182 5.82 0.66 -2.83
C GLN A 182 5.18 0.63 -4.22
N ILE A 183 3.84 0.60 -4.28
CA ILE A 183 3.07 0.86 -5.50
C ILE A 183 2.29 2.17 -5.29
#